data_AF-A0A653NJM8-F1
#
_entry.id   AF-A0A653NJM8-F1
#
_cell.length_a   1.000
_cell.length_b   1.000
_cell.length_c   1.000
_cell.angle_alpha   90.00
_cell.angle_beta   90.00
_cell.angle_gamma   90.00
#
_symmetry.space_group_name_H-M   'P 1'
#
loop_
_entity.id
_entity.type
_entity.pdbx_description
1 polymer ?
#
loop_
_entity_poly.entity_id
_entity_poly.type
_entity_poly.pdbx_seq_one_letter_code
_entity_poly.pdbx_strand_id
1 'polypeptide(L)'
;MISLIDTYERFIASGEATRYAQEQQSIEHILQGSTCPVGMEDLEQSLTHLSGNPYAKDASLDKIVEHEMKGAMAALELSGYPLQTPLAKAVILSAFARTNRLNIDKLKELSHEDLLVRIQSAERAWKRTYALLHRSTPTQICGQMDSLLGGCAIQRVLEAIKQPGTTKTA
;
A
#
# COMPACT_ATOMS: atom_id res chain seq x y z
N MET A 1 -8.61 -2.29 -12.19
CA MET A 1 -7.26 -1.93 -11.75
C MET A 1 -7.29 -0.53 -11.19
N ILE A 2 -7.18 -0.43 -9.88
CA ILE A 2 -6.93 0.81 -9.16
C ILE A 2 -5.55 1.39 -9.53
N SER A 3 -5.46 2.70 -9.72
CA SER A 3 -4.17 3.41 -9.83
C SER A 3 -3.71 3.82 -8.44
N LEU A 4 -2.48 3.47 -8.05
CA LEU A 4 -1.98 3.85 -6.73
C LEU A 4 -1.77 5.37 -6.65
N ILE A 5 -1.32 5.98 -7.73
CA ILE A 5 -1.13 7.43 -7.81
C ILE A 5 -2.47 8.14 -7.65
N ASP A 6 -3.48 7.81 -8.46
CA ASP A 6 -4.77 8.50 -8.40
C ASP A 6 -5.45 8.32 -7.04
N THR A 7 -5.35 7.12 -6.45
CA THR A 7 -5.88 6.84 -5.11
C THR A 7 -5.17 7.67 -4.04
N TYR A 8 -3.85 7.78 -4.11
CA TYR A 8 -3.07 8.61 -3.20
C TYR A 8 -3.52 10.07 -3.28
N GLU A 9 -3.56 10.64 -4.49
CA GLU A 9 -3.93 12.05 -4.70
C GLU A 9 -5.37 12.31 -4.24
N ARG A 10 -6.29 11.35 -4.48
CA ARG A 10 -7.67 11.43 -4.01
C ARG A 10 -7.74 11.49 -2.49
N PHE A 11 -6.97 10.68 -1.77
CA PHE A 11 -6.95 10.69 -0.30
C PHE A 11 -6.35 11.98 0.28
N ILE A 12 -5.38 12.58 -0.40
CA ILE A 12 -4.89 13.92 -0.05
C ILE A 12 -5.99 14.96 -0.26
N ALA A 13 -6.60 14.97 -1.45
CA ALA A 13 -7.62 15.95 -1.81
C ALA A 13 -8.88 15.86 -0.91
N SER A 14 -9.27 14.65 -0.50
CA SER A 14 -10.42 14.44 0.38
C SER A 14 -10.11 14.61 1.88
N GLY A 15 -8.84 14.76 2.25
CA GLY A 15 -8.38 14.79 3.64
C GLY A 15 -8.61 13.47 4.40
N GLU A 16 -8.89 12.37 3.69
CA GLU A 16 -9.20 11.07 4.31
C GLU A 16 -7.99 10.47 5.02
N ALA A 17 -6.78 10.63 4.47
CA ALA A 17 -5.55 10.15 5.10
C ALA A 17 -5.28 10.85 6.43
N THR A 18 -5.39 12.18 6.45
CA THR A 18 -5.21 12.99 7.68
C THR A 18 -6.27 12.69 8.72
N ARG A 19 -7.53 12.51 8.31
CA ARG A 19 -8.60 12.10 9.23
C ARG A 19 -8.31 10.74 9.85
N TYR A 20 -7.87 9.78 9.03
CA TYR A 20 -7.52 8.45 9.50
C TYR A 20 -6.33 8.48 10.49
N ALA A 21 -5.32 9.32 10.24
CA ALA A 21 -4.21 9.54 11.18
C ALA A 21 -4.69 10.12 12.53
N GLN A 22 -5.64 11.06 12.49
CA GLN A 22 -6.23 11.65 13.70
C GLN A 22 -7.10 10.65 14.48
N GLU A 23 -7.86 9.80 13.79
CA GLU A 23 -8.73 8.79 14.39
C GLU A 23 -7.93 7.68 15.10
N GLN A 24 -6.82 7.23 14.50
CA GLN A 24 -6.02 6.14 15.08
C GLN A 24 -5.11 6.61 16.22
N GLN A 25 -4.78 7.91 16.33
CA GLN A 25 -4.02 8.52 17.44
C GLN A 25 -2.58 8.00 17.67
N SER A 26 -2.21 6.80 17.20
CA SER A 26 -0.86 6.23 17.29
C SER A 26 -0.61 5.21 16.17
N ILE A 27 0.66 4.94 15.89
CA ILE A 27 1.08 3.91 14.91
C ILE A 27 0.69 2.50 15.37
N GLU A 28 0.70 2.25 16.67
CA GLU A 28 0.27 0.96 17.24
C GLU A 28 -1.21 0.70 17.00
N HIS A 29 -2.07 1.72 17.11
CA HIS A 29 -3.48 1.57 16.78
C HIS A 29 -3.69 1.36 15.28
N ILE A 30 -2.91 2.01 14.40
CA ILE A 30 -2.94 1.72 12.96
C ILE A 30 -2.64 0.24 12.71
N LEU A 31 -1.66 -0.35 13.40
CA LEU A 31 -1.30 -1.77 13.25
C LEU A 31 -2.32 -2.73 13.87
N GLN A 32 -2.96 -2.33 14.98
CA GLN A 32 -4.04 -3.12 15.58
C GLN A 32 -5.32 -3.08 14.73
N GLY A 33 -5.55 -1.95 14.06
CA GLY A 33 -6.67 -1.72 13.16
C GLY A 33 -6.43 -2.18 11.72
N SER A 34 -5.20 -2.54 11.33
CA SER A 34 -4.83 -3.06 10.01
C SER A 34 -5.26 -4.52 9.85
N THR A 35 -6.56 -4.74 9.96
CA THR A 35 -7.21 -6.00 9.60
C THR A 35 -7.83 -5.86 8.22
N CYS A 36 -7.93 -6.97 7.47
CA CYS A 36 -8.53 -6.95 6.15
C CYS A 36 -9.93 -6.30 6.21
N PRO A 37 -10.23 -5.28 5.37
CA PRO A 37 -11.54 -4.64 5.35
C PRO A 37 -12.63 -5.49 4.67
N VAL A 38 -12.29 -6.71 4.24
CA VAL A 38 -13.16 -7.65 3.52
C VAL A 38 -13.08 -9.01 4.23
N GLY A 39 -14.20 -9.74 4.31
CA GLY A 39 -14.21 -11.09 4.87
C GLY A 39 -13.38 -12.07 4.02
N MET A 40 -12.77 -13.07 4.66
CA MET A 40 -11.96 -14.08 3.94
C MET A 40 -12.79 -14.87 2.93
N GLU A 41 -14.02 -15.23 3.26
CA GLU A 41 -14.94 -15.93 2.34
C GLU A 41 -15.30 -15.07 1.12
N ASP A 42 -15.60 -13.78 1.34
CA ASP A 42 -15.89 -12.82 0.27
C ASP A 42 -14.66 -12.62 -0.63
N LEU A 43 -13.46 -12.61 -0.03
CA LEU A 43 -12.21 -12.52 -0.76
C LEU A 43 -11.98 -13.77 -1.61
N GLU A 44 -12.09 -14.97 -1.04
CA GLU A 44 -11.91 -16.23 -1.79
C GLU A 44 -12.92 -16.36 -2.96
N GLN A 45 -14.17 -15.96 -2.75
CA GLN A 45 -15.17 -15.89 -3.80
C GLN A 45 -14.78 -14.89 -4.89
N SER A 46 -14.45 -13.65 -4.50
CA SER A 46 -13.99 -12.60 -5.41
C SER A 46 -12.81 -13.10 -6.26
N LEU A 47 -11.80 -13.71 -5.63
CA LEU A 47 -10.60 -14.23 -6.29
C LEU A 47 -10.87 -15.39 -7.26
N THR A 48 -11.85 -16.24 -6.94
CA THR A 48 -12.26 -17.34 -7.83
C THR A 48 -12.90 -16.79 -9.11
N HIS A 49 -13.71 -15.73 -9.01
CA HIS A 49 -14.32 -15.06 -10.15
C HIS A 49 -13.33 -14.31 -11.06
N LEU A 50 -12.13 -13.98 -10.56
CA LEU A 50 -11.07 -13.32 -11.35
C LEU A 50 -10.26 -14.31 -12.21
N SER A 51 -10.40 -15.62 -11.99
CA SER A 51 -9.64 -16.63 -12.73
C SER A 51 -10.04 -16.64 -14.22
N GLY A 52 -9.17 -16.06 -15.05
CA GLY A 52 -9.32 -16.09 -16.53
C GLY A 52 -9.78 -14.80 -17.19
N ASN A 53 -10.17 -13.76 -16.45
CA ASN A 53 -10.50 -12.44 -17.03
C ASN A 53 -9.51 -11.36 -16.56
N PRO A 54 -8.51 -10.98 -17.38
CA PRO A 54 -7.49 -9.99 -17.02
C PRO A 54 -8.03 -8.54 -16.96
N TYR A 55 -9.28 -8.31 -17.34
CA TYR A 55 -9.93 -7.00 -17.32
C TYR A 55 -11.01 -6.87 -16.24
N ALA A 56 -11.28 -7.93 -15.48
CA ALA A 56 -12.25 -7.88 -14.40
C ALA A 56 -11.77 -6.90 -13.31
N LYS A 57 -12.56 -5.85 -13.06
CA LYS A 57 -12.37 -5.02 -11.88
C LYS A 57 -12.94 -5.76 -10.67
N ASP A 58 -12.19 -5.74 -9.58
CA ASP A 58 -12.60 -6.36 -8.34
C ASP A 58 -12.68 -5.30 -7.23
N ALA A 59 -13.89 -5.07 -6.73
CA ALA A 59 -14.11 -4.07 -5.70
C ALA A 59 -13.52 -4.50 -4.34
N SER A 60 -13.36 -5.79 -4.08
CA SER A 60 -12.78 -6.32 -2.85
C SER A 60 -11.28 -6.06 -2.82
N LEU A 61 -10.58 -6.33 -3.93
CA LEU A 61 -9.16 -6.02 -4.08
C LEU A 61 -8.88 -4.52 -3.97
N ASP A 62 -9.68 -3.71 -4.66
CA ASP A 62 -9.49 -2.26 -4.64
C ASP A 62 -9.69 -1.70 -3.21
N LYS A 63 -10.67 -2.23 -2.43
CA LYS A 63 -10.87 -1.88 -1.01
C LYS A 63 -9.67 -2.23 -0.12
N ILE A 64 -9.07 -3.39 -0.32
CA ILE A 64 -7.87 -3.81 0.44
C ILE A 64 -6.72 -2.84 0.18
N VAL A 65 -6.46 -2.53 -1.09
CA VAL A 65 -5.39 -1.60 -1.48
C VAL A 65 -5.64 -0.21 -0.92
N GLU A 66 -6.88 0.28 -0.99
CA GLU A 66 -7.28 1.55 -0.39
C GLU A 66 -7.05 1.58 1.13
N HIS A 67 -7.43 0.51 1.84
CA HIS A 67 -7.22 0.41 3.28
C HIS A 67 -5.75 0.42 3.66
N GLU A 68 -4.94 -0.43 3.02
CA GLU A 68 -3.48 -0.47 3.25
C GLU A 68 -2.82 0.87 2.95
N MET A 69 -3.25 1.56 1.87
CA MET A 69 -2.68 2.85 1.50
C MET A 69 -3.02 3.92 2.52
N LYS A 70 -4.26 3.94 3.04
CA LYS A 70 -4.65 4.84 4.13
C LYS A 70 -3.84 4.60 5.39
N GLY A 71 -3.64 3.34 5.79
CA GLY A 71 -2.78 2.99 6.92
C GLY A 71 -1.34 3.45 6.71
N ALA A 72 -0.78 3.22 5.53
CA ALA A 72 0.59 3.62 5.19
C ALA A 72 0.75 5.16 5.18
N MET A 73 -0.24 5.89 4.67
CA MET A 73 -0.28 7.35 4.73
C MET A 73 -0.35 7.84 6.18
N ALA A 74 -1.27 7.31 6.98
CA ALA A 74 -1.43 7.72 8.36
C ALA A 74 -0.19 7.43 9.21
N ALA A 75 0.46 6.28 9.02
CA ALA A 75 1.70 5.94 9.70
C ALA A 75 2.83 6.93 9.37
N LEU A 76 2.94 7.34 8.10
CA LEU A 76 3.93 8.31 7.66
C LEU A 76 3.66 9.71 8.24
N GLU A 77 2.39 10.13 8.28
CA GLU A 77 1.95 11.41 8.84
C GLU A 77 2.19 11.49 10.36
N LEU A 78 1.81 10.46 11.11
CA LEU A 78 2.09 10.37 12.56
C LEU A 78 3.60 10.36 12.87
N SER A 79 4.42 9.94 11.90
CA SER A 79 5.87 9.97 12.00
C SER A 79 6.50 11.33 11.65
N GLY A 80 5.68 12.34 11.37
CA GLY A 80 6.12 13.71 11.11
C GLY A 80 6.49 14.02 9.66
N TYR A 81 6.18 13.13 8.71
CA TYR A 81 6.45 13.37 7.29
C TYR A 81 5.19 13.90 6.56
N PRO A 82 5.25 15.09 5.93
CA PRO A 82 4.12 15.65 5.22
C PRO A 82 3.77 14.89 3.94
N LEU A 83 2.51 14.45 3.82
CA LEU A 83 2.04 13.59 2.73
C LEU A 83 2.05 14.26 1.35
N GLN A 84 2.02 15.59 1.29
CA GLN A 84 2.01 16.31 0.00
C GLN A 84 3.39 16.29 -0.69
N THR A 85 4.43 15.76 -0.05
CA THR A 85 5.78 15.75 -0.61
C THR A 85 6.00 14.61 -1.61
N PRO A 86 6.79 14.81 -2.68
CA PRO A 86 7.21 13.75 -3.59
C PRO A 86 7.92 12.60 -2.87
N LEU A 87 8.68 12.90 -1.81
CA LEU A 87 9.33 11.89 -0.97
C LEU A 87 8.30 10.99 -0.29
N ALA A 88 7.30 11.57 0.39
CA ALA A 88 6.26 10.81 1.07
C ALA A 88 5.47 9.90 0.10
N LYS A 89 5.13 10.45 -1.06
CA LYS A 89 4.48 9.71 -2.15
C LYS A 89 5.37 8.58 -2.66
N ALA A 90 6.66 8.82 -2.90
CA ALA A 90 7.60 7.80 -3.35
C ALA A 90 7.75 6.66 -2.32
N VAL A 91 7.78 6.98 -1.03
CA VAL A 91 7.81 6.02 0.08
C VAL A 91 6.55 5.15 0.08
N ILE A 92 5.38 5.76 0.10
CA ILE A 92 4.13 5.00 0.21
C ILE A 92 3.91 4.14 -1.02
N LEU A 93 4.02 4.71 -2.22
CA LEU A 93 3.78 3.97 -3.46
C LEU A 93 4.80 2.83 -3.68
N SER A 94 6.06 3.03 -3.28
CA SER A 94 7.07 1.97 -3.38
C SER A 94 6.83 0.83 -2.38
N ALA A 95 6.10 1.05 -1.28
CA ALA A 95 5.76 -0.02 -0.33
C ALA A 95 4.83 -1.07 -0.97
N PHE A 96 3.97 -0.65 -1.90
CA PHE A 96 3.10 -1.54 -2.68
C PHE A 96 3.84 -2.26 -3.83
N ALA A 97 5.00 -1.75 -4.23
CA ALA A 97 5.82 -2.40 -5.24
C ALA A 97 6.67 -3.51 -4.60
N ARG A 98 6.42 -4.76 -5.01
CA ARG A 98 7.13 -5.96 -4.52
C ARG A 98 8.66 -5.94 -4.74
N THR A 99 9.15 -5.09 -5.62
CA THR A 99 10.53 -5.15 -6.16
C THR A 99 11.52 -4.22 -5.49
N ASN A 100 11.10 -3.36 -4.55
CA ASN A 100 11.98 -2.34 -4.02
C ASN A 100 11.99 -2.37 -2.50
N ARG A 101 13.06 -2.93 -1.93
CA ARG A 101 13.40 -2.64 -0.54
C ARG A 101 13.58 -1.13 -0.42
N LEU A 102 12.86 -0.55 0.52
CA LEU A 102 12.70 0.88 0.65
C LEU A 102 13.75 1.41 1.62
N ASN A 103 14.49 2.44 1.21
CA ASN A 103 15.44 3.14 2.08
C ASN A 103 15.15 4.63 1.94
N ILE A 104 14.52 5.21 2.96
CA ILE A 104 14.11 6.63 2.89
C ILE A 104 15.31 7.57 2.80
N ASP A 105 16.45 7.22 3.39
CA ASP A 105 17.62 8.09 3.38
C ASP A 105 18.18 8.20 1.96
N LYS A 106 18.21 7.10 1.22
CA LYS A 106 18.53 7.13 -0.21
C LYS A 106 17.53 7.95 -1.01
N LEU A 107 16.25 7.92 -0.65
CA LEU A 107 15.22 8.71 -1.33
C LEU A 107 15.36 10.22 -1.02
N LYS A 108 15.83 10.59 0.17
CA LYS A 108 16.10 11.99 0.54
C LYS A 108 17.24 12.60 -0.28
N GLU A 109 18.18 11.77 -0.74
CA GLU A 109 19.31 12.18 -1.58
C GLU A 109 18.93 12.37 -3.05
N LEU A 110 17.75 11.91 -3.47
CA LEU A 110 17.30 12.00 -4.85
C LEU A 110 16.81 13.41 -5.21
N SER A 111 17.03 13.79 -6.46
CA SER A 111 16.42 14.98 -7.03
C SER A 111 14.90 14.84 -7.12
N HIS A 112 14.21 15.97 -7.30
CA HIS A 112 12.76 15.96 -7.52
C HIS A 112 12.38 15.10 -8.75
N GLU A 113 13.13 15.23 -9.84
CA GLU A 113 12.88 14.47 -11.08
C GLU A 113 13.05 12.97 -10.86
N ASP A 114 14.09 12.55 -10.14
CA ASP A 114 14.33 11.14 -9.81
C ASP A 114 13.22 10.56 -8.92
N LEU A 115 12.69 11.36 -7.99
CA LEU A 115 11.54 10.97 -7.17
C LEU A 115 10.29 10.76 -8.03
N LEU A 116 10.03 11.62 -9.01
CA LEU A 116 8.92 11.43 -9.95
C LEU A 116 9.08 10.16 -10.78
N VAL A 117 10.29 9.88 -11.27
CA VAL A 117 10.58 8.63 -11.99
C VAL A 117 10.35 7.41 -11.10
N ARG A 118 10.72 7.50 -9.82
CA ARG A 118 10.48 6.43 -8.84
C ARG A 118 9.00 6.19 -8.59
N ILE A 119 8.21 7.26 -8.42
CA ILE A 119 6.75 7.20 -8.27
C ILE A 119 6.12 6.47 -9.47
N GLN A 120 6.46 6.88 -10.69
CA GLN A 120 5.94 6.23 -11.89
C GLN A 120 6.39 4.77 -12.02
N SER A 121 7.62 4.47 -11.60
CA SER A 121 8.16 3.10 -11.64
C SER A 121 7.44 2.19 -10.64
N ALA A 122 7.11 2.69 -9.45
CA ALA A 122 6.31 1.97 -8.47
C ALA A 122 4.91 1.65 -9.01
N GLU A 123 4.22 2.64 -9.61
CA GLU A 123 2.92 2.44 -10.26
C GLU A 123 3.00 1.36 -11.35
N ARG A 124 3.99 1.43 -12.25
CA ARG A 124 4.15 0.40 -13.30
C ARG A 124 4.42 -0.99 -12.71
N ALA A 125 5.23 -1.09 -11.66
CA ALA A 125 5.52 -2.34 -10.99
C ALA A 125 4.27 -2.93 -10.31
N TRP A 126 3.46 -2.07 -9.70
CA TRP A 126 2.16 -2.46 -9.17
C TRP A 126 1.22 -2.98 -10.25
N LYS A 127 1.04 -2.25 -11.36
CA LYS A 127 0.18 -2.70 -12.48
C LYS A 127 0.56 -4.09 -12.98
N ARG A 128 1.87 -4.38 -13.08
CA ARG A 128 2.36 -5.73 -13.41
C ARG A 128 2.00 -6.76 -12.35
N THR A 129 2.19 -6.42 -11.07
CA THR A 129 1.85 -7.30 -9.93
C THR A 129 0.36 -7.60 -9.90
N TYR A 130 -0.49 -6.57 -10.04
CA TYR A 130 -1.94 -6.71 -10.11
C TYR A 130 -2.38 -7.58 -11.30
N ALA A 131 -1.80 -7.36 -12.49
CA ALA A 131 -2.07 -8.21 -13.65
C ALA A 131 -1.64 -9.68 -13.45
N LEU A 132 -0.59 -9.93 -12.67
CA LEU A 132 -0.17 -11.29 -12.30
C LEU A 132 -1.17 -11.96 -11.34
N LEU A 133 -1.82 -11.21 -10.45
CA LEU A 133 -2.88 -11.75 -9.58
C LEU A 133 -3.97 -12.40 -10.45
N HIS A 134 -4.47 -11.74 -11.49
CA HIS A 134 -5.51 -12.29 -12.38
C HIS A 134 -5.10 -13.54 -13.19
N ARG A 135 -3.79 -13.82 -13.28
CA ARG A 135 -3.25 -15.00 -14.01
C ARG A 135 -2.83 -16.13 -13.07
N SER A 136 -2.89 -15.90 -11.76
CA SER A 136 -2.45 -16.84 -10.73
C SER A 136 -3.61 -17.74 -10.28
N THR A 137 -3.30 -18.90 -9.71
CA THR A 137 -4.33 -19.74 -9.06
C THR A 137 -4.86 -19.04 -7.79
N PRO A 138 -6.09 -19.32 -7.31
CA PRO A 138 -6.61 -18.72 -6.09
C PRO A 138 -5.64 -18.79 -4.90
N THR A 139 -4.98 -19.93 -4.67
CA THR A 139 -3.98 -20.10 -3.61
C THR A 139 -2.76 -19.19 -3.78
N GLN A 140 -2.29 -19.01 -5.01
CA GLN A 140 -1.19 -18.08 -5.31
C GLN A 140 -1.65 -16.63 -5.11
N ILE A 141 -2.87 -16.28 -5.51
CA ILE A 141 -3.42 -14.94 -5.29
C ILE A 141 -3.53 -14.65 -3.80
N CYS A 142 -4.11 -15.57 -3.01
CA CYS A 142 -4.18 -15.44 -1.56
C CYS A 142 -2.79 -15.24 -0.96
N GLY A 143 -1.78 -16.05 -1.29
CA GLY A 143 -0.43 -15.84 -0.75
C GLY A 143 0.22 -14.51 -1.18
N GLN A 144 -0.11 -13.96 -2.35
CA GLN A 144 0.32 -12.61 -2.74
C GLN A 144 -0.48 -11.54 -2.00
N MET A 145 -1.77 -11.76 -1.77
CA MET A 145 -2.67 -10.87 -1.06
C MET A 145 -2.42 -10.85 0.44
N ASP A 146 -2.13 -11.98 1.07
CA ASP A 146 -1.75 -12.11 2.47
C ASP A 146 -0.60 -11.18 2.83
N SER A 147 0.32 -10.99 1.88
CA SER A 147 1.38 -10.00 2.05
C SER A 147 0.83 -8.59 2.22
N LEU A 148 -0.23 -8.18 1.50
CA LEU A 148 -0.88 -6.89 1.73
C LEU A 148 -1.82 -6.91 2.94
N LEU A 149 -2.66 -7.94 3.08
CA LEU A 149 -3.68 -8.07 4.12
C LEU A 149 -3.14 -8.00 5.56
N GLY A 150 -1.87 -8.35 5.75
CA GLY A 150 -1.22 -8.31 7.05
C GLY A 150 -0.63 -6.96 7.46
N GLY A 151 -0.95 -5.87 6.76
CA GLY A 151 -0.38 -4.54 7.02
C GLY A 151 1.03 -4.36 6.49
N CYS A 152 1.49 -5.16 5.52
CA CYS A 152 2.91 -5.09 5.08
C CYS A 152 3.25 -3.77 4.40
N ALA A 153 2.30 -3.11 3.74
CA ALA A 153 2.57 -1.79 3.17
C ALA A 153 2.88 -0.79 4.28
N ILE A 154 2.11 -0.83 5.37
CA ILE A 154 2.32 -0.05 6.60
C ILE A 154 3.68 -0.40 7.20
N GLN A 155 3.97 -1.68 7.41
CA GLN A 155 5.25 -2.14 7.97
C GLN A 155 6.45 -1.70 7.13
N ARG A 156 6.38 -1.77 5.80
CA ARG A 156 7.46 -1.29 4.92
C ARG A 156 7.67 0.21 5.02
N VAL A 157 6.60 0.98 5.22
CA VAL A 157 6.74 2.42 5.51
C VAL A 157 7.45 2.62 6.84
N LEU A 158 7.05 1.91 7.89
CA LEU A 158 7.67 1.98 9.23
C LEU A 158 9.15 1.58 9.21
N GLU A 159 9.48 0.49 8.50
CA GLU A 159 10.86 0.05 8.24
C GLU A 159 11.67 1.14 7.54
N ALA A 160 11.08 1.77 6.52
CA ALA A 160 11.77 2.80 5.73
C ALA A 160 12.12 4.02 6.56
N ILE A 161 11.22 4.46 7.46
CA ILE A 161 11.46 5.60 8.36
C ILE A 161 12.26 5.22 9.61
N LYS A 162 12.76 3.98 9.69
CA LYS A 162 13.59 3.46 10.77
C LYS A 162 12.97 3.63 12.16
N GLN A 163 11.66 3.43 12.29
CA GLN A 163 11.06 3.36 13.61
C GLN A 163 11.31 1.96 14.22
N PRO A 164 12.04 1.84 15.34
CA PRO A 164 12.29 0.57 15.99
C PRO A 164 11.04 0.16 16.78
N GLY A 165 10.48 -1.02 16.49
CA GLY A 165 9.46 -1.64 17.36
C GLY A 165 8.42 -2.56 16.71
N THR A 166 8.28 -2.59 15.39
CA THR A 166 7.08 -3.23 14.77
C THR A 166 7.39 -4.13 13.58
N THR A 167 8.66 -4.46 13.32
CA THR A 167 9.01 -5.54 12.41
C THR A 167 8.55 -6.85 13.03
N LYS A 168 7.52 -7.48 12.45
CA LYS A 168 7.19 -8.87 12.75
C LYS A 168 8.46 -9.69 12.51
N THR A 169 9.11 -10.12 13.59
CA THR A 169 10.10 -11.18 13.53
C THR A 169 9.43 -12.38 12.88
N ALA A 170 10.07 -12.85 11.80
CA ALA A 170 9.66 -13.97 10.97
C ALA A 170 9.39 -15.24 11.79
#